data_AF-X1C001-F1
#
_entry.id   AF-X1C001-F1
#
_cell.length_a   1.000
_cell.length_b   1.000
_cell.length_c   1.000
_cell.angle_alpha   90.00
_cell.angle_beta   90.00
_cell.angle_gamma   90.00
#
_symmetry.space_group_name_H-M   'P 1'
#
loop_
_entity.id
_entity.type
_entity.pdbx_description
1 polymer ?
#
loop_
_entity_poly.entity_id
_entity_poly.type
_entity_poly.pdbx_seq_one_letter_code
_entity_poly.pdbx_strand_id
1 'polypeptide(L)'
;MIKFFRKIRQNLLSEGKTGKYLKYAIGEIILVVIGILIALQINNWNIENRNRNLESEIIREIQDNLQFDLQELRSDISHLDSLNHSCKFIFDYIKFNTSPNGKFFYEASKLRLAPHFDPNKSGYTLL
;
A
#
# COMPACT_ATOMS: atom_id res chain seq x y z
N MET A 1 23.76 31.12 18.79
CA MET A 1 25.02 31.09 18.02
C MET A 1 25.36 32.41 17.31
N ILE A 2 24.40 33.25 16.91
CA ILE A 2 24.66 34.50 16.16
C ILE A 2 25.45 35.57 16.95
N LYS A 3 25.27 35.68 18.28
CA LYS A 3 25.88 36.79 19.06
C LYS A 3 27.41 36.72 19.17
N PHE A 4 27.99 35.51 19.16
CA PHE A 4 29.44 35.31 19.31
C PHE A 4 30.18 35.68 18.01
N PHE A 5 29.74 35.16 16.87
CA PHE A 5 30.29 35.51 15.56
C PHE A 5 30.04 36.98 15.19
N ARG A 6 28.91 37.56 15.61
CA ARG A 6 28.64 39.00 15.44
C ARG A 6 29.68 39.89 16.14
N LYS A 7 30.09 39.53 17.35
CA LYS A 7 31.07 40.31 18.14
C LYS A 7 32.48 40.23 17.55
N ILE A 8 32.85 39.07 17.00
CA ILE A 8 34.14 38.88 16.31
C ILE A 8 34.19 39.71 15.01
N ARG A 9 33.11 39.74 14.21
CA ARG A 9 33.04 40.59 13.01
C ARG A 9 33.16 42.08 13.32
N GLN A 10 32.47 42.55 14.36
CA GLN A 10 32.54 43.96 14.77
C GLN A 10 33.96 44.35 15.17
N ASN A 11 34.67 43.50 15.91
CA ASN A 11 36.06 43.74 16.31
C ASN A 11 37.03 43.72 15.10
N LEU A 12 36.83 42.84 14.12
CA LEU A 12 37.68 42.75 12.92
C LEU A 12 37.48 43.94 11.95
N LEU A 13 36.28 44.50 11.90
CA LEU A 13 35.97 45.72 11.15
C LEU A 13 36.56 46.96 11.82
N SER A 14 36.51 47.06 13.16
CA SER A 14 37.10 48.19 13.90
C SER A 14 38.63 48.25 13.81
N GLU A 15 39.30 47.12 13.55
CA GLU A 15 40.76 47.07 13.36
C GLU A 15 41.23 47.34 11.92
N GLY A 16 40.33 47.68 10.98
CA GLY A 16 40.69 47.92 9.57
C GLY A 16 41.08 46.67 8.77
N LYS A 17 40.87 45.45 9.32
CA LYS A 17 41.31 44.17 8.73
C LYS A 17 40.24 43.57 7.82
N THR A 18 39.84 44.30 6.79
CA THR A 18 38.80 43.93 5.80
C THR A 18 39.05 42.56 5.13
N GLY A 19 40.29 42.22 4.82
CA GLY A 19 40.65 40.90 4.24
C GLY A 19 40.45 39.71 5.20
N LYS A 20 40.62 39.91 6.52
CA LYS A 20 40.30 38.88 7.52
C LYS A 20 38.79 38.76 7.71
N TYR A 21 38.09 39.88 7.74
CA TYR A 21 36.62 39.91 7.81
C TYR A 21 35.96 39.08 6.70
N LEU A 22 36.38 39.24 5.44
CA LEU A 22 35.84 38.47 4.30
C LEU A 22 36.02 36.96 4.46
N LYS A 23 37.20 36.50 4.89
CA LYS A 23 37.46 35.07 5.14
C LYS A 23 36.54 34.50 6.23
N TYR A 24 36.30 35.24 7.30
CA TYR A 24 35.40 34.81 8.39
C TYR A 24 33.93 34.81 7.97
N ALA A 25 33.49 35.80 7.18
CA ALA A 25 32.10 35.85 6.69
C ALA A 25 31.80 34.68 5.74
N ILE A 26 32.75 34.31 4.88
CA ILE A 26 32.63 33.12 4.01
C ILE A 26 32.52 31.85 4.84
N GLY A 27 33.34 31.71 5.90
CA GLY A 27 33.25 30.57 6.83
C GLY A 27 31.89 30.46 7.53
N GLU A 28 31.30 31.58 7.95
CA GLU A 28 29.96 31.62 8.56
C GLU A 28 28.87 31.20 7.57
N ILE A 29 28.95 31.66 6.32
CA ILE A 29 28.01 31.24 5.26
C ILE A 29 28.13 29.74 5.00
N ILE A 30 29.34 29.20 4.86
CA ILE A 30 29.56 27.77 4.64
C ILE A 30 28.99 26.94 5.80
N LEU A 31 29.22 27.36 7.05
CA LEU A 31 28.65 26.69 8.23
C LEU A 31 27.13 26.71 8.25
N VAL A 32 26.52 27.84 7.91
CA VAL A 32 25.05 27.96 7.81
C VAL A 32 24.51 27.07 6.69
N VAL A 33 25.16 27.05 5.52
CA VAL A 33 24.79 26.21 4.39
C VAL A 33 24.86 24.72 4.77
N ILE A 34 25.93 24.28 5.43
CA ILE A 34 26.04 22.90 5.93
C ILE A 34 24.90 22.57 6.89
N GLY A 35 24.57 23.48 7.81
CA GLY A 35 23.45 23.28 8.73
C GLY A 35 22.10 23.11 8.02
N ILE A 36 21.83 23.94 7.01
CA ILE A 36 20.60 23.85 6.20
C ILE A 36 20.58 22.53 5.40
N LEU A 37 21.70 22.14 4.78
CA LEU A 37 21.79 20.91 4.01
C LEU A 37 21.55 19.68 4.89
N ILE A 38 22.12 19.63 6.09
CA ILE A 38 21.87 18.53 7.05
C ILE A 38 20.40 18.51 7.46
N ALA A 39 19.80 19.66 7.78
CA ALA A 39 18.38 19.73 8.15
C ALA A 39 17.46 19.23 7.02
N LEU A 40 17.76 19.64 5.78
CA LEU A 40 17.03 19.20 4.59
C LEU A 40 17.23 17.69 4.33
N GLN A 41 18.45 17.19 4.52
CA GLN A 41 18.75 15.77 4.35
C GLN A 41 18.02 14.90 5.37
N ILE A 42 17.97 15.32 6.64
CA ILE A 42 17.20 14.62 7.70
C ILE A 42 15.71 14.63 7.36
N ASN A 43 15.18 15.77 6.92
CA ASN A 43 13.77 15.87 6.53
C ASN A 43 13.43 14.95 5.36
N ASN A 44 14.26 14.96 4.30
CA ASN A 44 14.07 14.09 3.13
C ASN A 44 14.18 12.62 3.52
N TRP A 45 15.15 12.23 4.35
CA TRP A 45 15.28 10.86 4.81
C TRP A 45 14.06 10.38 5.60
N ASN A 46 13.47 11.24 6.43
CA ASN A 46 12.25 10.94 7.16
C ASN A 46 11.03 10.75 6.22
N ILE A 47 10.89 11.63 5.22
CA ILE A 47 9.83 11.50 4.19
C ILE A 47 9.99 10.19 3.42
N GLU A 48 11.20 9.89 2.95
CA GLU A 48 11.52 8.64 2.26
C GLU A 48 11.22 7.42 3.11
N ASN A 49 11.51 7.46 4.42
CA ASN A 49 11.18 6.37 5.32
C ASN A 49 9.67 6.17 5.47
N ARG A 50 8.91 7.27 5.57
CA ARG A 50 7.45 7.21 5.60
C ARG A 50 6.86 6.66 4.31
N ASN A 51 7.39 7.08 3.16
CA ASN A 51 6.94 6.59 1.86
C ASN A 51 7.20 5.09 1.70
N ARG A 52 8.37 4.59 2.11
CA ARG A 52 8.67 3.15 2.10
C ARG A 52 7.75 2.33 2.99
N ASN A 53 7.37 2.88 4.15
CA ASN A 53 6.42 2.21 5.04
C ASN A 53 5.03 2.12 4.40
N LEU A 54 4.54 3.22 3.81
CA LEU A 54 3.27 3.24 3.08
C LEU A 54 3.29 2.29 1.89
N GLU A 55 4.37 2.27 1.11
CA GLU A 55 4.55 1.32 0.01
C GLU A 55 4.44 -0.13 0.50
N SER A 56 5.12 -0.47 1.60
CA SER A 56 5.02 -1.81 2.18
C SER A 56 3.62 -2.14 2.69
N GLU A 57 2.86 -1.16 3.19
CA GLU A 57 1.50 -1.35 3.67
C GLU A 57 0.54 -1.60 2.50
N ILE A 58 0.62 -0.77 1.45
CA ILE A 58 -0.14 -0.91 0.21
C ILE A 58 0.10 -2.29 -0.42
N ILE A 59 1.37 -2.71 -0.55
CA ILE A 59 1.71 -4.00 -1.15
C ILE A 59 1.13 -5.16 -0.33
N ARG A 60 1.18 -5.10 1.00
CA ARG A 60 0.62 -6.14 1.86
C ARG A 60 -0.90 -6.22 1.72
N GLU A 61 -1.58 -5.08 1.75
CA GLU A 61 -3.04 -5.04 1.61
C GLU A 61 -3.49 -5.58 0.23
N ILE A 62 -2.77 -5.22 -0.84
CA ILE A 62 -3.04 -5.78 -2.18
C ILE A 62 -2.78 -7.28 -2.20
N GLN A 63 -1.69 -7.75 -1.59
CA GLN A 63 -1.38 -9.18 -1.50
C GLN A 63 -2.47 -9.95 -0.77
N ASP A 64 -2.93 -9.45 0.37
CA ASP A 64 -3.97 -10.09 1.17
C ASP A 64 -5.30 -10.12 0.41
N ASN A 65 -5.68 -9.01 -0.24
CA ASN A 65 -6.87 -8.96 -1.10
C ASN A 65 -6.81 -10.01 -2.21
N LEU A 66 -5.67 -10.13 -2.91
CA LEU A 66 -5.50 -11.13 -3.96
C LEU A 66 -5.58 -12.57 -3.42
N GLN A 67 -5.13 -12.82 -2.19
CA GLN A 67 -5.28 -14.13 -1.56
C GLN A 67 -6.73 -14.46 -1.23
N PHE A 68 -7.48 -13.49 -0.69
CA PHE A 68 -8.91 -13.64 -0.43
C PHE A 68 -9.69 -13.87 -1.72
N ASP A 69 -9.46 -13.04 -2.74
CA ASP A 69 -10.09 -13.17 -4.06
C ASP A 69 -9.82 -14.57 -4.66
N LEU A 70 -8.58 -15.06 -4.56
CA LEU A 70 -8.21 -16.39 -5.04
C LEU A 70 -8.94 -17.50 -4.26
N GLN A 71 -9.10 -17.36 -2.95
CA GLN A 71 -9.84 -18.32 -2.13
C GLN A 71 -11.32 -18.35 -2.50
N GLU A 72 -11.95 -17.18 -2.69
CA GLU A 72 -13.34 -17.04 -3.12
C GLU A 72 -13.55 -17.71 -4.49
N LEU A 73 -12.70 -17.39 -5.47
CA LEU A 73 -12.76 -17.99 -6.80
C LEU A 73 -12.62 -19.52 -6.77
N ARG A 74 -11.76 -20.07 -5.89
CA ARG A 74 -11.66 -21.53 -5.71
C ARG A 74 -12.92 -22.14 -5.12
N SER A 75 -13.56 -21.45 -4.17
CA SER A 75 -14.85 -21.88 -3.61
C SER A 75 -15.92 -21.86 -4.69
N ASP A 76 -15.98 -20.80 -5.49
CA ASP A 76 -16.94 -20.65 -6.58
C ASP A 76 -16.78 -21.75 -7.63
N ILE A 77 -15.55 -22.07 -8.03
CA ILE A 77 -15.28 -23.20 -8.93
C ILE A 77 -15.80 -24.50 -8.32
N SER A 78 -15.53 -24.77 -7.04
CA SER A 78 -16.05 -25.97 -6.37
C SER A 78 -17.57 -26.02 -6.32
N HIS A 79 -18.23 -24.87 -6.15
CA HIS A 79 -19.69 -24.78 -6.20
C HIS A 79 -20.23 -25.04 -7.61
N LEU A 80 -19.62 -24.45 -8.64
CA LEU A 80 -19.96 -24.67 -10.04
C LEU A 80 -19.79 -26.14 -10.45
N ASP A 81 -18.74 -26.81 -9.98
CA ASP A 81 -18.55 -28.23 -10.20
C ASP A 81 -19.68 -29.05 -9.57
N SER A 82 -20.07 -28.75 -8.32
CA SER A 82 -21.20 -29.39 -7.66
C SER A 82 -22.52 -29.17 -8.41
N LEU A 83 -22.74 -27.96 -8.93
CA LEU A 83 -23.91 -27.64 -9.77
C LEU A 83 -23.91 -28.45 -11.05
N ASN A 84 -22.77 -28.57 -11.74
CA ASN A 84 -22.65 -29.38 -12.95
C ASN A 84 -22.99 -30.86 -12.68
N HIS A 85 -22.52 -31.42 -11.56
CA HIS A 85 -22.87 -32.78 -11.14
C HIS A 85 -24.38 -32.92 -10.85
N SER A 86 -24.97 -31.92 -10.19
CA SER A 86 -26.41 -31.88 -9.87
C SER A 86 -27.25 -31.80 -11.14
N CYS A 87 -26.88 -30.93 -12.09
CA CYS A 87 -27.49 -30.81 -13.41
C CYS A 87 -27.46 -32.14 -14.17
N LYS A 88 -26.29 -32.80 -14.21
CA LYS A 88 -26.15 -34.10 -14.87
C LYS A 88 -27.04 -35.17 -14.22
N PHE A 89 -27.05 -35.22 -12.88
CA PHE A 89 -27.93 -36.14 -12.15
C PHE A 89 -29.41 -35.89 -12.49
N ILE A 90 -29.87 -34.64 -12.48
CA ILE A 90 -31.26 -34.29 -12.78
C ILE A 90 -31.61 -34.66 -14.22
N PHE A 91 -30.73 -34.37 -15.17
CA PHE A 91 -30.91 -34.72 -16.58
C PHE A 91 -31.06 -36.24 -16.77
N ASP A 92 -30.19 -37.02 -16.15
CA ASP A 92 -30.27 -38.48 -16.20
C ASP A 92 -31.52 -38.99 -15.45
N TYR A 93 -31.88 -38.40 -14.31
CA TYR A 93 -33.05 -38.79 -13.53
C TYR A 93 -34.35 -38.64 -14.34
N ILE A 94 -34.53 -37.50 -15.02
CA ILE A 94 -35.75 -37.20 -15.79
C ILE A 94 -35.91 -38.14 -16.99
N LYS A 95 -34.81 -38.66 -17.55
CA LYS A 95 -34.87 -39.63 -18.66
C LYS A 95 -35.48 -40.97 -18.26
N PHE A 96 -35.24 -41.41 -17.03
CA PHE A 96 -35.56 -42.78 -16.58
C PHE A 96 -36.68 -42.83 -15.53
N ASN A 97 -37.12 -41.70 -14.99
CA ASN A 97 -38.12 -41.65 -13.92
C ASN A 97 -39.25 -40.67 -14.25
N THR A 98 -40.48 -41.03 -13.90
CA THR A 98 -41.69 -40.24 -14.17
C THR A 98 -42.15 -39.39 -12.97
N SER A 99 -41.53 -39.54 -11.80
CA SER A 99 -41.90 -38.78 -10.60
C SER A 99 -40.67 -38.40 -9.76
N PRO A 100 -40.61 -37.16 -9.23
CA PRO A 100 -39.49 -36.70 -8.41
C PRO A 100 -39.51 -37.37 -7.03
N ASN A 101 -38.31 -37.62 -6.48
CA ASN A 101 -38.12 -38.11 -5.13
C ASN A 101 -37.34 -37.10 -4.27
N GLY A 102 -37.10 -37.43 -2.99
CA GLY A 102 -36.37 -36.54 -2.08
C GLY A 102 -34.97 -36.15 -2.58
N LYS A 103 -34.24 -37.09 -3.21
CA LYS A 103 -32.92 -36.82 -3.79
C LYS A 103 -33.01 -35.87 -4.98
N PHE A 104 -34.02 -36.03 -5.85
CA PHE A 104 -34.27 -35.11 -6.95
C PHE A 104 -34.46 -33.67 -6.44
N PHE A 105 -35.33 -33.46 -5.45
CA PHE A 105 -35.56 -32.12 -4.90
C PHE A 105 -34.31 -31.54 -4.24
N TYR A 106 -33.53 -32.37 -3.55
CA TYR A 106 -32.26 -31.94 -2.96
C TYR A 106 -31.26 -31.46 -4.03
N GLU A 107 -31.03 -32.25 -5.08
CA GLU A 107 -30.11 -31.85 -6.16
C GLU A 107 -30.65 -30.64 -6.94
N ALA A 108 -31.97 -30.56 -7.16
CA ALA A 108 -32.59 -29.41 -7.81
C ALA A 108 -32.48 -28.13 -6.97
N SER A 109 -32.51 -28.24 -5.64
CA SER A 109 -32.39 -27.09 -4.75
C SER A 109 -31.02 -26.41 -4.86
N LYS A 110 -29.95 -27.19 -5.14
CA LYS A 110 -28.61 -26.66 -5.34
C LYS A 110 -28.54 -25.69 -6.52
N LEU A 111 -29.33 -25.94 -7.58
CA LEU A 111 -29.36 -25.11 -8.79
C LEU A 111 -29.83 -23.66 -8.57
N ARG A 112 -30.38 -23.35 -7.40
CA ARG A 112 -30.85 -22.00 -7.06
C ARG A 112 -29.71 -21.07 -6.64
N LEU A 113 -28.50 -21.59 -6.44
CA LEU A 113 -27.33 -20.82 -6.04
C LEU A 113 -26.44 -20.58 -7.27
N ALA A 114 -26.27 -19.32 -7.64
CA ALA A 114 -25.24 -18.90 -8.58
C ALA A 114 -24.16 -18.16 -7.78
N PRO A 115 -22.90 -18.63 -7.76
CA PRO A 115 -21.83 -17.89 -7.13
C PRO A 115 -21.65 -16.53 -7.82
N HIS A 116 -21.29 -15.50 -7.02
CA HIS A 116 -21.01 -14.15 -7.49
C HIS A 116 -19.71 -13.69 -6.84
N PHE A 117 -18.73 -13.35 -7.67
CA PHE A 117 -17.44 -12.82 -7.23
C PHE A 117 -17.48 -11.30 -7.11
N ASP A 118 -17.11 -10.74 -5.95
CA ASP A 118 -16.92 -9.29 -5.77
C ASP A 118 -15.53 -9.01 -5.15
N PRO A 119 -14.54 -8.55 -5.96
CA PRO A 119 -13.16 -8.44 -5.51
C PRO A 119 -13.00 -7.37 -4.43
N ASN A 120 -12.16 -7.64 -3.42
CA ASN A 120 -11.87 -6.65 -2.39
C ASN A 120 -10.97 -5.52 -2.93
N LYS A 121 -11.44 -4.28 -2.81
CA LYS A 121 -10.77 -3.08 -3.33
C LYS A 121 -10.02 -2.25 -2.27
N SER A 122 -9.97 -2.68 -1.01
CA SER A 122 -9.35 -1.91 0.10
C SER A 122 -7.91 -1.48 -0.22
N GLY A 123 -7.05 -2.38 -0.71
CA GLY A 123 -5.66 -2.05 -1.05
C GLY A 123 -5.51 -0.98 -2.13
N TYR A 124 -6.43 -0.90 -3.08
CA TYR A 124 -6.40 0.13 -4.13
C TYR A 124 -6.82 1.51 -3.62
N THR A 125 -7.53 1.60 -2.48
CA THR A 125 -7.92 2.88 -1.88
C THR A 125 -6.77 3.57 -1.13
N LEU A 126 -5.66 2.86 -0.94
CA LEU A 126 -4.45 3.37 -0.28
C LEU A 126 -3.45 3.99 -1.28
N LEU A 127 -3.69 3.88 -2.59
CA LEU A 127 -2.93 4.50 -3.68
C LEU A 127 -3.36 5.97 -3.89
#